data_AF-I0H1H8-F1
#
_entry.id   AF-I0H1H8-F1
#
_cell.length_a   1.000
_cell.length_b   1.000
_cell.length_c   1.000
_cell.angle_alpha   90.00
_cell.angle_beta   90.00
_cell.angle_gamma   90.00
#
_symmetry.space_group_name_H-M   'P 1'
#
loop_
_entity.id
_entity.type
_entity.pdbx_description
1 polymer ?
#
loop_
_entity_poly.entity_id
_entity_poly.type
_entity_poly.pdbx_seq_one_letter_code
_entity_poly.pdbx_strand_id
1 'polypeptide(L)'
;MTRPAKSPEPPAPQPSPALQAPQPSPAPRARSASRARSAGSADFPRPSAEEVAAAADRTIPDLLGPGLRVLFSGINPSLYSAATGHHFARPGNRFWPALHGAGFTDRLLHPSEQHLLPALGLGITNVVARATARADELSPAELIEGGALLTDRVRRNHPRHLAILGVTAYRAAFGRPKAKLGPQPDEIGGVGVWVLPNPSGLNAHFQLPALITEFRRLYEATA
;
A
#
# COMPACT_ATOMS: atom_id res chain seq x y z
N MET A 1 18.42 -84.73 -8.04
CA MET A 1 17.69 -83.45 -7.95
C MET A 1 18.03 -82.83 -6.60
N THR A 2 19.01 -81.92 -6.61
CA THR A 2 19.69 -81.42 -5.41
C THR A 2 19.24 -79.98 -5.17
N ARG A 3 18.61 -79.70 -4.02
CA ARG A 3 18.20 -78.33 -3.63
C ARG A 3 19.41 -77.58 -3.04
N PRO A 4 19.62 -76.30 -3.38
CA PRO A 4 20.78 -75.54 -2.91
C PRO A 4 20.60 -75.10 -1.45
N ALA A 5 21.73 -75.10 -0.73
CA ALA A 5 21.85 -74.62 0.64
C ALA A 5 21.66 -73.11 0.74
N LYS A 6 20.92 -72.67 1.77
CA LYS A 6 20.62 -71.27 2.07
C LYS A 6 21.84 -70.62 2.73
N SER A 7 22.37 -69.56 2.12
CA SER A 7 23.48 -68.75 2.67
C SER A 7 23.06 -68.05 3.98
N PRO A 8 23.96 -67.88 4.96
CA PRO A 8 23.66 -67.18 6.20
C PRO A 8 23.53 -65.67 5.98
N GLU A 9 22.56 -65.09 6.68
CA GLU A 9 22.23 -63.66 6.68
C GLU A 9 23.32 -62.85 7.44
N PRO A 10 23.74 -61.67 6.93
CA PRO A 10 24.75 -60.85 7.60
C PRO A 10 24.20 -60.21 8.89
N PRO A 11 25.06 -59.98 9.91
CA PRO A 11 24.64 -59.39 11.17
C PRO A 11 24.16 -57.94 11.01
N ALA A 12 23.17 -57.57 11.82
CA ALA A 12 22.58 -56.24 11.85
C ALA A 12 23.62 -55.13 12.15
N PRO A 13 23.48 -53.93 11.55
CA PRO A 13 24.40 -52.83 11.81
C PRO A 13 24.26 -52.32 13.25
N GLN A 14 25.39 -52.12 13.91
CA GLN A 14 25.44 -51.51 15.25
C GLN A 14 25.07 -50.01 15.19
N PRO A 15 24.41 -49.46 16.23
CA PRO A 15 24.05 -48.05 16.27
C PRO A 15 25.29 -47.17 16.38
N SER A 16 25.36 -46.15 15.52
CA SER A 16 26.41 -45.12 15.53
C SER A 16 26.38 -44.31 16.83
N PRO A 17 27.52 -43.81 17.33
CA PRO A 17 27.56 -42.98 18.52
C PRO A 17 26.80 -41.66 18.28
N ALA A 18 25.94 -41.30 19.23
CA ALA A 18 25.17 -40.06 19.20
C ALA A 18 26.10 -38.85 19.06
N LEU A 19 26.00 -38.14 17.93
CA LEU A 19 26.58 -36.82 17.76
C LEU A 19 25.95 -35.87 18.79
N GLN A 20 26.77 -35.46 19.75
CA GLN A 20 26.43 -34.50 20.77
C GLN A 20 26.05 -33.17 20.10
N ALA A 21 24.80 -32.72 20.29
CA ALA A 21 24.33 -31.46 19.75
C ALA A 21 25.18 -30.29 20.26
N PRO A 22 25.58 -29.33 19.42
CA PRO A 22 26.33 -28.17 19.87
C PRO A 22 25.48 -27.33 20.83
N GLN A 23 26.06 -27.01 21.99
CA GLN A 23 25.49 -26.08 22.96
C GLN A 23 25.22 -24.71 22.31
N PRO A 24 24.07 -24.06 22.59
CA PRO A 24 23.79 -22.74 22.03
C PRO A 24 24.79 -21.71 22.59
N SER A 25 25.41 -20.97 21.68
CA SER A 25 26.26 -19.82 22.04
C SER A 25 25.43 -18.74 22.75
N PRO A 26 26.00 -18.02 23.73
CA PRO A 26 25.28 -16.97 24.44
C PRO A 26 24.89 -15.84 23.49
N ALA A 27 23.60 -15.48 23.51
CA ALA A 27 23.05 -14.38 22.72
C ALA A 27 23.84 -13.08 22.96
N PRO A 28 24.17 -12.30 21.92
CA PRO A 28 24.79 -11.01 22.12
C PRO A 28 23.82 -10.11 22.88
N ARG A 29 24.30 -9.55 24.01
CA ARG A 29 23.60 -8.50 24.77
C ARG A 29 23.12 -7.42 23.82
N ALA A 30 21.84 -7.11 23.89
CA ALA A 30 21.21 -6.02 23.17
C ALA A 30 22.01 -4.72 23.42
N ARG A 31 22.82 -4.32 22.45
CA ARG A 31 23.31 -2.95 22.38
C ARG A 31 22.08 -2.10 22.10
N SER A 32 21.82 -1.18 23.03
CA SER A 32 20.89 -0.07 22.89
C SER A 32 20.90 0.42 21.44
N ALA A 33 19.77 0.25 20.74
CA ALA A 33 19.56 0.80 19.42
C ALA A 33 19.48 2.33 19.55
N SER A 34 20.65 2.95 19.65
CA SER A 34 20.83 4.35 19.34
C SER A 34 20.28 4.59 17.95
N ARG A 35 19.17 5.34 17.88
CA ARG A 35 18.50 5.84 16.68
C ARG A 35 19.51 6.14 15.57
N ALA A 36 19.62 5.23 14.61
CA ALA A 36 20.05 5.59 13.27
C ALA A 36 18.98 6.53 12.71
N ARG A 37 19.21 7.83 12.77
CA ARG A 37 18.43 8.79 11.99
C ARG A 37 18.65 8.42 10.54
N SER A 38 17.60 8.02 9.83
CA SER A 38 17.70 7.84 8.38
C SER A 38 18.05 9.20 7.77
N ALA A 39 19.10 9.23 6.95
CA ALA A 39 19.61 10.45 6.33
C ALA A 39 18.54 11.23 5.55
N GLY A 40 17.47 10.56 5.07
CA GLY A 40 16.35 11.23 4.38
C GLY A 40 15.31 11.92 5.28
N SER A 41 15.38 11.81 6.60
CA SER A 41 14.41 12.45 7.52
C SER A 41 14.80 13.88 7.93
N ALA A 42 16.06 14.27 7.74
CA ALA A 42 16.55 15.60 8.08
C ALA A 42 16.16 16.67 7.04
N ASP A 43 16.02 16.27 5.77
CA ASP A 43 15.71 17.18 4.66
C ASP A 43 14.21 17.52 4.53
N PHE A 44 13.34 16.84 5.29
CA PHE A 44 11.90 17.05 5.26
C PHE A 44 11.34 17.20 6.67
N PRO A 45 11.28 18.44 7.21
CA PRO A 45 10.82 18.68 8.56
C PRO A 45 9.37 18.22 8.72
N ARG A 46 9.07 17.63 9.88
CA ARG A 46 7.69 17.27 10.23
C ARG A 46 6.91 18.55 10.54
N PRO A 47 5.68 18.69 10.05
CA PRO A 47 4.85 19.82 10.40
C PRO A 47 4.57 19.80 11.91
N SER A 48 4.51 20.99 12.51
CA SER A 48 4.06 21.21 13.87
C SER A 48 2.58 20.85 14.02
N ALA A 49 2.13 20.68 15.26
CA ALA A 49 0.71 20.42 15.53
C ALA A 49 -0.19 21.58 15.05
N GLU A 50 0.29 22.81 15.13
CA GLU A 50 -0.41 24.01 14.66
C GLU A 50 -0.54 24.01 13.14
N GLU A 51 0.54 23.70 12.40
CA GLU A 51 0.50 23.59 10.94
C GLU A 51 -0.45 22.49 10.46
N VAL A 52 -0.50 21.37 11.18
CA VAL A 52 -1.46 20.29 10.90
C VAL A 52 -2.89 20.76 11.16
N ALA A 53 -3.16 21.42 12.28
CA ALA A 53 -4.50 21.94 12.57
C ALA A 53 -4.94 23.01 11.53
N ALA A 54 -4.03 23.90 11.13
CA ALA A 54 -4.26 24.93 10.13
C ALA A 54 -4.40 24.39 8.69
N ALA A 55 -4.21 23.09 8.48
CA ALA A 55 -4.39 22.44 7.20
C ALA A 55 -5.82 21.92 6.96
N ALA A 56 -6.74 22.15 7.90
CA ALA A 56 -8.16 21.88 7.71
C ALA A 56 -8.67 22.58 6.44
N ASP A 57 -9.48 21.85 5.67
CA ASP A 57 -10.08 22.30 4.41
C ASP A 57 -9.11 22.71 3.29
N ARG A 58 -7.79 22.58 3.50
CA ARG A 58 -6.81 22.70 2.41
C ARG A 58 -6.94 21.54 1.43
N THR A 59 -6.43 21.74 0.24
CA THR A 59 -6.33 20.73 -0.82
C THR A 59 -4.87 20.39 -1.11
N ILE A 60 -4.62 19.22 -1.68
CA ILE A 60 -3.31 18.86 -2.24
C ILE A 60 -3.46 18.76 -3.75
N PRO A 61 -2.56 19.34 -4.56
CA PRO A 61 -2.57 19.15 -6.01
C PRO A 61 -2.50 17.66 -6.38
N ASP A 62 -3.26 17.27 -7.39
CA ASP A 62 -3.15 15.92 -7.94
C ASP A 62 -1.77 15.72 -8.59
N LEU A 63 -1.27 14.50 -8.50
CA LEU A 63 -0.10 14.06 -9.23
C LEU A 63 -0.57 13.35 -10.50
N LEU A 64 -0.55 14.09 -11.59
CA LEU A 64 -0.96 13.63 -12.91
C LEU A 64 0.24 13.64 -13.86
N GLY A 65 0.14 12.86 -14.93
CA GLY A 65 1.10 12.81 -16.03
C GLY A 65 0.46 12.19 -17.27
N PRO A 66 1.10 12.30 -18.44
CA PRO A 66 0.60 11.65 -19.63
C PRO A 66 0.72 10.12 -19.52
N GLY A 67 -0.25 9.39 -20.04
CA GLY A 67 -0.15 7.93 -20.22
C GLY A 67 -0.02 7.12 -18.92
N LEU A 68 -0.61 7.57 -17.82
CA LEU A 68 -0.56 6.87 -16.53
C LEU A 68 -1.05 5.42 -16.69
N ARG A 69 -0.23 4.47 -16.26
CA ARG A 69 -0.60 3.06 -16.07
C ARG A 69 -1.65 2.92 -14.97
N VAL A 70 -1.44 3.57 -13.83
CA VAL A 70 -2.39 3.57 -12.71
C VAL A 70 -2.53 4.97 -12.12
N LEU A 71 -3.77 5.44 -11.99
CA LEU A 71 -4.12 6.57 -11.14
C LEU A 71 -4.65 6.03 -9.80
N PHE A 72 -3.90 6.23 -8.72
CA PHE A 72 -4.37 5.91 -7.38
C PHE A 72 -5.25 7.03 -6.85
N SER A 73 -6.39 6.69 -6.25
CA SER A 73 -7.26 7.63 -5.57
C SER A 73 -7.37 7.27 -4.10
N GLY A 74 -6.88 8.16 -3.23
CA GLY A 74 -7.25 8.14 -1.82
C GLY A 74 -8.73 8.51 -1.62
N ILE A 75 -9.20 8.49 -0.37
CA ILE A 75 -10.53 9.00 -0.02
C ILE A 75 -10.48 10.53 -0.04
N ASN A 76 -9.65 11.09 0.84
CA ASN A 76 -9.35 12.50 0.92
C ASN A 76 -8.00 12.71 1.66
N PRO A 77 -7.38 13.89 1.54
CA PRO A 77 -6.16 14.19 2.28
C PRO A 77 -6.38 14.15 3.79
N SER A 78 -5.43 13.56 4.52
CA SER A 78 -5.34 13.84 5.96
C SER A 78 -4.79 15.25 6.18
N LEU A 79 -5.10 15.86 7.32
CA LEU A 79 -4.51 17.15 7.73
C LEU A 79 -2.98 17.17 7.62
N TYR A 80 -2.31 16.07 7.99
CA TYR A 80 -0.85 15.95 7.89
C TYR A 80 -0.37 15.99 6.43
N SER A 81 -1.06 15.28 5.54
CA SER A 81 -0.76 15.32 4.10
C SER A 81 -0.99 16.72 3.55
N ALA A 82 -2.05 17.39 3.96
CA ALA A 82 -2.35 18.74 3.52
C ALA A 82 -1.34 19.78 4.05
N ALA A 83 -0.86 19.62 5.30
CA ALA A 83 0.18 20.46 5.88
C ALA A 83 1.53 20.30 5.16
N THR A 84 1.86 19.08 4.72
CA THR A 84 3.13 18.79 4.01
C THR A 84 3.05 19.00 2.50
N GLY A 85 1.86 19.10 1.92
CA GLY A 85 1.67 19.07 0.47
C GLY A 85 1.98 17.72 -0.18
N HIS A 86 2.07 16.65 0.62
CA HIS A 86 2.49 15.32 0.16
C HIS A 86 1.41 14.26 0.42
N HIS A 87 1.10 13.50 -0.62
CA HIS A 87 0.11 12.43 -0.57
C HIS A 87 0.57 11.33 0.39
N PHE A 88 -0.36 10.84 1.23
CA PHE A 88 -0.12 9.75 2.18
C PHE A 88 1.08 9.95 3.13
N ALA A 89 1.40 11.20 3.49
CA ALA A 89 2.59 11.56 4.25
C ALA A 89 2.52 11.29 5.76
N ARG A 90 1.32 11.09 6.32
CA ARG A 90 1.15 10.86 7.77
C ARG A 90 1.96 9.64 8.22
N PRO A 91 2.80 9.75 9.26
CA PRO A 91 3.48 8.60 9.85
C PRO A 91 2.50 7.47 10.19
N GLY A 92 2.83 6.26 9.76
CA GLY A 92 1.97 5.07 9.91
C GLY A 92 0.98 4.86 8.76
N ASN A 93 0.86 5.78 7.79
CA ASN A 93 0.26 5.46 6.51
C ASN A 93 1.16 4.47 5.75
N ARG A 94 0.56 3.45 5.15
CA ARG A 94 1.25 2.32 4.54
C ARG A 94 1.23 2.33 3.02
N PHE A 95 0.80 3.42 2.37
CA PHE A 95 0.74 3.54 0.91
C PHE A 95 2.12 3.33 0.29
N TRP A 96 3.11 4.12 0.70
CA TRP A 96 4.46 4.08 0.13
C TRP A 96 5.15 2.71 0.33
N PRO A 97 5.12 2.09 1.54
CA PRO A 97 5.59 0.72 1.71
C PRO A 97 4.83 -0.32 0.89
N ALA A 98 3.51 -0.20 0.76
CA ALA A 98 2.71 -1.14 -0.04
C ALA A 98 3.00 -1.01 -1.54
N LEU A 99 3.17 0.22 -2.03
CA LEU A 99 3.53 0.53 -3.42
C LEU A 99 4.86 -0.12 -3.78
N HIS A 100 5.90 0.09 -2.96
CA HIS A 100 7.20 -0.52 -3.15
C HIS A 100 7.15 -2.05 -3.03
N GLY A 101 6.55 -2.57 -1.95
CA GLY A 101 6.48 -4.02 -1.72
C GLY A 101 5.72 -4.78 -2.81
N ALA A 102 4.80 -4.11 -3.50
CA ALA A 102 4.08 -4.68 -4.64
C ALA A 102 4.88 -4.69 -5.95
N GLY A 103 5.97 -3.93 -6.05
CA GLY A 103 6.82 -3.84 -7.24
C GLY A 103 6.59 -2.60 -8.11
N PHE A 104 5.74 -1.66 -7.70
CA PHE A 104 5.51 -0.42 -8.47
C PHE A 104 6.72 0.52 -8.48
N THR A 105 7.57 0.44 -7.46
CA THR A 105 8.82 1.22 -7.36
C THR A 105 9.97 0.30 -6.97
N ASP A 106 11.16 0.58 -7.52
CA ASP A 106 12.41 -0.18 -7.30
C ASP A 106 12.94 -0.05 -5.87
N ARG A 107 12.68 1.08 -5.22
CA ARG A 107 12.96 1.37 -3.81
C ARG A 107 11.75 1.96 -3.10
N LEU A 108 11.82 2.02 -1.78
CA LEU A 108 10.87 2.77 -0.97
C LEU A 108 11.06 4.28 -1.16
N LEU A 109 10.10 4.93 -1.81
CA LEU A 109 10.07 6.39 -1.95
C LEU A 109 9.52 7.05 -0.67
N HIS A 110 10.13 8.17 -0.28
CA HIS A 110 9.57 9.08 0.70
C HIS A 110 8.43 9.91 0.05
N PRO A 111 7.37 10.32 0.80
CA PRO A 111 6.29 11.14 0.25
C PRO A 111 6.71 12.40 -0.50
N SER A 112 7.84 13.03 -0.14
CA SER A 112 8.36 14.21 -0.86
C SER A 112 8.91 13.88 -2.25
N GLU A 113 9.22 12.61 -2.50
CA GLU A 113 9.69 12.09 -3.79
C GLU A 113 8.51 11.74 -4.73
N GLN A 114 7.27 12.09 -4.34
CA GLN A 114 6.07 11.81 -5.13
C GLN A 114 6.09 12.36 -6.56
N HIS A 115 6.90 13.39 -6.82
CA HIS A 115 7.11 13.97 -8.14
C HIS A 115 7.76 13.00 -9.15
N LEU A 116 8.36 11.90 -8.68
CA LEU A 116 8.92 10.85 -9.54
C LEU A 116 7.85 9.90 -10.11
N LEU A 117 6.68 9.81 -9.48
CA LEU A 117 5.65 8.83 -9.83
C LEU A 117 5.14 8.96 -11.28
N PRO A 118 4.87 10.16 -11.82
CA PRO A 118 4.38 10.28 -13.20
C PRO A 118 5.32 9.67 -14.24
N ALA A 119 6.64 9.77 -14.05
CA ALA A 119 7.63 9.16 -14.93
C ALA A 119 7.62 7.62 -14.88
N LEU A 120 7.10 7.05 -13.79
CA LEU A 120 6.86 5.61 -13.62
C LEU A 120 5.46 5.18 -14.12
N GLY A 121 4.71 6.09 -14.74
CA GLY A 121 3.33 5.88 -15.15
C GLY A 121 2.34 5.80 -13.99
N LEU A 122 2.66 6.40 -12.84
CA LEU A 122 1.82 6.36 -11.64
C LEU A 122 1.34 7.77 -11.28
N GLY A 123 0.07 7.90 -10.94
CA GLY A 123 -0.51 9.15 -10.46
C GLY A 123 -1.22 8.99 -9.12
N ILE A 124 -1.49 10.12 -8.47
CA ILE A 124 -2.25 10.17 -7.21
C ILE A 124 -3.27 11.30 -7.25
N THR A 125 -4.51 10.99 -6.87
CA THR A 125 -5.60 11.93 -6.62
C THR A 125 -6.39 11.48 -5.38
N ASN A 126 -7.53 12.12 -5.12
CA ASN A 126 -8.49 11.71 -4.10
C ASN A 126 -9.92 11.81 -4.62
N VAL A 127 -10.83 11.04 -4.04
CA VAL A 127 -12.28 11.16 -4.33
C VAL A 127 -12.76 12.54 -3.90
N VAL A 128 -12.40 12.97 -2.69
CA VAL A 128 -12.74 14.29 -2.15
C VAL A 128 -11.46 15.11 -1.93
N ALA A 129 -11.45 16.35 -2.40
CA ALA A 129 -10.27 17.21 -2.37
C ALA A 129 -9.97 17.80 -0.97
N ARG A 130 -11.02 17.99 -0.16
CA ARG A 130 -10.98 18.65 1.15
C ARG A 130 -10.27 17.80 2.20
N ALA A 131 -9.27 18.38 2.87
CA ALA A 131 -8.58 17.71 3.95
C ALA A 131 -9.41 17.63 5.24
N THR A 132 -9.42 16.46 5.89
CA THR A 132 -10.08 16.24 7.18
C THR A 132 -9.15 15.50 8.15
N ALA A 133 -9.48 15.50 9.45
CA ALA A 133 -8.73 14.72 10.43
C ALA A 133 -8.99 13.22 10.23
N ARG A 134 -10.23 12.86 9.88
CA ARG A 134 -10.65 11.50 9.59
C ARG A 134 -11.57 11.43 8.37
N ALA A 135 -11.49 10.32 7.64
CA ALA A 135 -12.31 10.09 6.45
C ALA A 135 -13.82 9.92 6.75
N ASP A 136 -14.18 9.56 8.00
CA ASP A 136 -15.58 9.44 8.44
C ASP A 136 -16.26 10.78 8.71
N GLU A 137 -15.53 11.89 8.62
CA GLU A 137 -16.06 13.27 8.65
C GLU A 137 -16.64 13.72 7.30
N LEU A 138 -16.43 12.95 6.23
CA LEU A 138 -17.01 13.23 4.92
C LEU A 138 -18.47 12.82 4.88
N SER A 139 -19.33 13.75 4.46
CA SER A 139 -20.73 13.44 4.22
C SER A 139 -20.91 12.51 3.00
N PRO A 140 -22.01 11.73 2.94
CA PRO A 140 -22.34 10.96 1.74
C PRO A 140 -22.46 11.84 0.47
N ALA A 141 -22.96 13.07 0.62
CA ALA A 141 -23.09 14.01 -0.48
C ALA A 141 -21.73 14.42 -1.06
N GLU A 142 -20.74 14.72 -0.20
CA GLU A 142 -19.38 15.03 -0.63
C GLU A 142 -18.72 13.85 -1.35
N LEU A 143 -18.96 12.62 -0.90
CA LEU A 143 -18.43 11.42 -1.57
C LEU A 143 -19.06 11.24 -2.96
N ILE A 144 -20.36 11.46 -3.10
CA ILE A 144 -21.07 11.36 -4.38
C ILE A 144 -20.57 12.44 -5.36
N GLU A 145 -20.49 13.69 -4.91
CA GLU A 145 -19.94 14.80 -5.70
C GLU A 145 -18.48 14.53 -6.10
N GLY A 146 -17.66 14.09 -5.15
CA GLY A 146 -16.28 13.69 -5.38
C GLY A 146 -16.14 12.55 -6.40
N GLY A 147 -17.05 11.57 -6.35
CA GLY A 147 -17.13 10.50 -7.35
C GLY A 147 -17.39 11.01 -8.77
N ALA A 148 -18.29 11.99 -8.93
CA ALA A 148 -18.55 12.63 -10.22
C ALA A 148 -17.33 13.41 -10.72
N LEU A 149 -16.70 14.20 -9.86
CA LEU A 149 -15.48 14.96 -10.21
C LEU A 149 -14.31 14.04 -10.58
N LEU A 150 -14.14 12.94 -9.85
CA LEU A 150 -13.13 11.92 -10.15
C LEU A 150 -13.43 11.24 -11.50
N THR A 151 -14.70 10.94 -11.80
CA THR A 151 -15.12 10.38 -13.09
C THR A 151 -14.70 11.29 -14.24
N ASP A 152 -14.96 12.59 -14.13
CA ASP A 152 -14.57 13.54 -15.16
C ASP A 152 -13.05 13.70 -15.27
N ARG A 153 -12.33 13.64 -14.15
CA ARG A 153 -10.86 13.68 -14.13
C ARG A 153 -10.27 12.48 -14.85
N VAL A 154 -10.81 11.29 -14.60
CA VAL A 154 -10.40 10.05 -15.25
C VAL A 154 -10.69 10.12 -16.74
N ARG A 155 -11.87 10.60 -17.16
CA ARG A 155 -12.21 10.77 -18.58
C ARG A 155 -11.23 11.71 -19.31
N ARG A 156 -10.83 12.82 -18.65
CA ARG A 156 -9.89 13.80 -19.23
C ARG A 156 -8.45 13.31 -19.32
N ASN A 157 -7.96 12.59 -18.30
CA ASN A 157 -6.56 12.18 -18.21
C ASN A 157 -6.30 10.78 -18.79
N HIS A 158 -7.36 9.99 -18.97
CA HIS A 158 -7.37 8.68 -19.60
C HIS A 158 -6.26 7.73 -19.08
N PRO A 159 -6.12 7.53 -17.75
CA PRO A 159 -5.21 6.51 -17.23
C PRO A 159 -5.65 5.12 -17.71
N ARG A 160 -4.73 4.15 -17.77
CA ARG A 160 -5.11 2.77 -18.15
C ARG A 160 -6.02 2.13 -17.09
N HIS A 161 -5.74 2.42 -15.81
CA HIS A 161 -6.53 1.95 -14.68
C HIS A 161 -6.71 3.01 -13.59
N LEU A 162 -7.85 2.96 -12.91
CA LEU A 162 -8.12 3.70 -11.68
C LEU A 162 -8.08 2.74 -10.47
N ALA A 163 -7.35 3.08 -9.42
CA ALA A 163 -7.28 2.29 -8.19
C ALA A 163 -7.75 3.10 -6.97
N ILE A 164 -8.92 2.77 -6.42
CA ILE A 164 -9.54 3.49 -5.30
C ILE A 164 -9.17 2.81 -3.98
N LEU A 165 -8.53 3.55 -3.07
CA LEU A 165 -7.98 3.08 -1.81
C LEU A 165 -9.00 3.19 -0.65
N GLY A 166 -10.05 2.38 -0.70
CA GLY A 166 -11.06 2.32 0.35
C GLY A 166 -12.42 1.89 -0.17
N VAL A 167 -12.81 0.66 0.15
CA VAL A 167 -14.08 0.07 -0.33
C VAL A 167 -15.31 0.86 0.12
N THR A 168 -15.36 1.39 1.33
CA THR A 168 -16.51 2.16 1.83
C THR A 168 -16.71 3.46 1.05
N ALA A 169 -15.61 4.19 0.78
CA ALA A 169 -15.66 5.40 -0.02
C ALA A 169 -16.08 5.10 -1.46
N TYR A 170 -15.54 4.03 -2.06
CA TYR A 170 -15.97 3.57 -3.38
C TYR A 170 -17.48 3.26 -3.44
N ARG A 171 -17.98 2.49 -2.47
CA ARG A 171 -19.40 2.12 -2.37
C ARG A 171 -20.31 3.35 -2.32
N ALA A 172 -19.94 4.34 -1.53
CA ALA A 172 -20.69 5.58 -1.37
C ALA A 172 -20.60 6.47 -2.63
N ALA A 173 -19.39 6.75 -3.11
CA ALA A 173 -19.14 7.67 -4.22
C ALA A 173 -19.76 7.20 -5.55
N PHE A 174 -19.83 5.89 -5.78
CA PHE A 174 -20.29 5.31 -7.06
C PHE A 174 -21.59 4.52 -6.95
N GLY A 175 -22.25 4.54 -5.78
CA GLY A 175 -23.52 3.83 -5.56
C GLY A 175 -23.39 2.32 -5.76
N ARG A 176 -22.32 1.71 -5.24
CA ARG A 176 -21.99 0.28 -5.42
C ARG A 176 -21.98 -0.50 -4.12
N PRO A 177 -23.09 -0.61 -3.36
CA PRO A 177 -23.08 -1.07 -1.97
C PRO A 177 -22.49 -2.48 -1.74
N LYS A 178 -22.50 -3.33 -2.77
CA LYS A 178 -22.00 -4.72 -2.72
C LYS A 178 -20.58 -4.91 -3.24
N ALA A 179 -19.88 -3.83 -3.64
CA ALA A 179 -18.53 -3.89 -4.18
C ALA A 179 -17.55 -4.58 -3.23
N LYS A 180 -16.62 -5.35 -3.78
CA LYS A 180 -15.56 -6.06 -3.05
C LYS A 180 -14.19 -5.54 -3.46
N LEU A 181 -13.14 -5.92 -2.73
CA LEU A 181 -11.77 -5.61 -3.11
C LEU A 181 -11.37 -6.34 -4.40
N GLY A 182 -10.44 -5.74 -5.15
CA GLY A 182 -9.95 -6.23 -6.44
C GLY A 182 -10.56 -5.51 -7.64
N PRO A 183 -10.48 -6.12 -8.85
CA PRO A 183 -11.03 -5.54 -10.07
C PRO A 183 -12.55 -5.46 -10.00
N GLN A 184 -13.11 -4.38 -10.51
CA GLN A 184 -14.56 -4.17 -10.62
C GLN A 184 -15.03 -4.49 -12.04
N PRO A 185 -16.27 -4.98 -12.20
CA PRO A 185 -16.86 -5.21 -13.52
C PRO A 185 -17.21 -3.92 -14.27
N ASP A 186 -17.37 -2.82 -13.53
CA ASP A 186 -17.74 -1.51 -14.07
C ASP A 186 -16.52 -0.64 -14.33
N GLU A 187 -16.65 0.27 -15.29
CA GLU A 187 -15.68 1.32 -15.57
C GLU A 187 -16.09 2.65 -14.93
N ILE A 188 -15.10 3.48 -14.60
CA ILE A 188 -15.31 4.89 -14.23
C ILE A 188 -14.61 5.74 -15.28
N GLY A 189 -15.34 6.66 -15.90
CA GLY A 189 -14.76 7.54 -16.92
C GLY A 189 -14.20 6.79 -18.14
N GLY A 190 -14.68 5.57 -18.41
CA GLY A 190 -14.22 4.71 -19.51
C GLY A 190 -12.95 3.91 -19.22
N VAL A 191 -12.55 3.79 -17.95
CA VAL A 191 -11.36 3.02 -17.56
C VAL A 191 -11.71 1.97 -16.51
N GLY A 192 -11.01 0.83 -16.56
CA GLY A 192 -11.18 -0.25 -15.61
C GLY A 192 -10.77 0.16 -14.19
N VAL A 193 -11.58 -0.26 -13.20
CA VAL A 193 -11.45 0.16 -11.80
C VAL A 193 -10.99 -0.98 -10.91
N TRP A 194 -10.09 -0.67 -9.99
CA TRP A 194 -9.70 -1.52 -8.88
C TRP A 194 -10.07 -0.88 -7.56
N VAL A 195 -10.53 -1.70 -6.62
CA VAL A 195 -10.78 -1.26 -5.25
C VAL A 195 -9.79 -1.96 -4.34
N LEU A 196 -8.96 -1.18 -3.65
CA LEU A 196 -7.93 -1.67 -2.75
C LEU A 196 -8.27 -1.31 -1.29
N PRO A 197 -7.70 -2.01 -0.30
CA PRO A 197 -7.86 -1.61 1.09
C PRO A 197 -7.24 -0.23 1.34
N ASN A 198 -7.83 0.54 2.26
CA ASN A 198 -7.28 1.85 2.65
C ASN A 198 -5.95 1.66 3.41
N PRO A 199 -4.84 2.29 2.99
CA PRO A 199 -3.53 2.14 3.62
C PRO A 199 -3.33 2.95 4.92
N SER A 200 -4.32 3.71 5.36
CA SER A 200 -4.25 4.46 6.62
C SER A 200 -3.89 3.57 7.80
N GLY A 201 -2.98 4.02 8.65
CA GLY A 201 -2.61 3.35 9.91
C GLY A 201 -3.80 3.02 10.82
N LEU A 202 -4.91 3.78 10.70
CA LEU A 202 -6.14 3.56 11.45
C LEU A 202 -6.92 2.31 11.00
N ASN A 203 -6.67 1.80 9.79
CA ASN A 203 -7.27 0.58 9.31
C ASN A 203 -6.55 -0.64 9.92
N ALA A 204 -7.01 -1.09 11.08
CA ALA A 204 -6.43 -2.22 11.81
C ALA A 204 -6.65 -3.58 11.12
N HIS A 205 -7.67 -3.70 10.26
CA HIS A 205 -8.03 -4.95 9.58
C HIS A 205 -7.05 -5.33 8.47
N PHE A 206 -6.32 -4.37 7.91
CA PHE A 206 -5.33 -4.62 6.87
C PHE A 206 -3.95 -4.23 7.37
N GLN A 207 -3.10 -5.23 7.61
CA GLN A 207 -1.68 -5.01 7.90
C GLN A 207 -0.89 -4.89 6.60
N LEU A 208 0.34 -4.37 6.69
CA LEU A 208 1.18 -4.10 5.51
C LEU A 208 1.34 -5.32 4.57
N PRO A 209 1.56 -6.57 5.05
CA PRO A 209 1.67 -7.72 4.15
C PRO A 209 0.42 -7.94 3.28
N ALA A 210 -0.78 -7.79 3.86
CA ALA A 210 -2.04 -7.94 3.13
C ALA A 210 -2.27 -6.80 2.13
N LEU A 211 -1.86 -5.56 2.47
CA LEU A 211 -1.85 -4.46 1.50
C LEU A 211 -0.92 -4.75 0.32
N ILE A 212 0.29 -5.25 0.59
CA ILE A 212 1.25 -5.62 -0.46
C ILE A 212 0.64 -6.69 -1.36
N THR A 213 -0.06 -7.70 -0.82
CA THR A 213 -0.75 -8.71 -1.62
C THR A 213 -1.78 -8.09 -2.57
N GLU A 214 -2.66 -7.22 -2.09
CA GLU A 214 -3.68 -6.59 -2.95
C GLU A 214 -3.08 -5.62 -3.98
N PHE A 215 -2.07 -4.84 -3.59
CA PHE A 215 -1.36 -3.96 -4.51
C PHE A 215 -0.59 -4.77 -5.56
N ARG A 216 -0.01 -5.93 -5.20
CA ARG A 216 0.69 -6.80 -6.15
C ARG A 216 -0.26 -7.39 -7.19
N ARG A 217 -1.47 -7.77 -6.80
CA ARG A 217 -2.50 -8.22 -7.75
C ARG A 217 -2.81 -7.15 -8.79
N LEU A 218 -2.91 -5.88 -8.37
CA LEU A 218 -3.05 -4.76 -9.30
C LEU A 218 -1.79 -4.60 -10.16
N TYR A 219 -0.60 -4.66 -9.57
CA TYR A 219 0.66 -4.54 -10.31
C TYR A 219 0.74 -5.58 -11.43
N GLU A 220 0.53 -6.87 -11.12
CA GLU A 220 0.58 -7.97 -12.09
C GLU A 220 -0.47 -7.84 -13.21
N ALA A 221 -1.66 -7.32 -12.88
CA ALA A 221 -2.71 -7.12 -13.87
C ALA A 221 -2.52 -5.89 -14.76
N THR A 222 -1.59 -4.99 -14.42
CA THR A 222 -1.38 -3.72 -15.12
C THR A 222 0.03 -3.53 -15.65
N ALA A 223 0.96 -4.43 -15.30
CA ALA A 223 2.37 -4.42 -15.68
C ALA A 223 2.59 -4.44 -17.19
#